data_AF-A0A2Z5X5A5-F1
#
_entry.id   AF-A0A2Z5X5A5-F1
#
_cell.length_a   1.000
_cell.length_b   1.000
_cell.length_c   1.000
_cell.angle_alpha   90.00
_cell.angle_beta   90.00
_cell.angle_gamma   90.00
#
_symmetry.space_group_name_H-M   'P 1'
#
loop_
_entity.id
_entity.type
_entity.pdbx_description
1 polymer ?
#
loop_
_entity_poly.entity_id
_entity_poly.type
_entity_poly.pdbx_seq_one_letter_code
_entity_poly.pdbx_strand_id
1 'polypeptide(L)'
;MTLSVKLTVRMTKDAKASLDKKASNLKVNPSEFVRFATDNYDPQTLPVQQPKVDWDTYHLLGELKFELNKIGTNINQLAHDANLSLLMGSPMQPQLDELTDLSNRINQAIGLIFGVRSQIIEIAGLTYKAEKEDDWEN
;
A
#
# COMPACT_ATOMS: atom_id res chain seq x y z
N MET A 1 -5.28 26.41 18.76
CA MET A 1 -6.45 26.33 19.65
C MET A 1 -7.67 26.02 18.80
N THR A 2 -8.24 24.83 18.90
CA THR A 2 -9.52 24.49 18.25
C THR A 2 -10.65 24.81 19.21
N LEU A 3 -11.35 25.91 18.98
CA LEU A 3 -12.60 26.23 19.69
C LEU A 3 -13.67 25.27 19.19
N SER A 4 -14.04 24.27 20.00
CA SER A 4 -15.23 23.47 19.72
C SER A 4 -16.47 24.31 19.99
N VAL A 5 -17.07 24.88 18.95
CA VAL A 5 -18.31 25.64 19.07
C VAL A 5 -19.48 24.68 19.23
N LYS A 6 -20.25 24.83 20.32
CA LYS A 6 -21.50 24.09 20.54
C LYS A 6 -22.68 24.98 20.19
N LEU A 7 -23.51 24.53 19.25
CA LEU A 7 -24.74 25.21 18.86
C LEU A 7 -25.94 24.39 19.35
N THR A 8 -26.93 25.07 19.93
CA THR A 8 -28.20 24.47 20.34
C THR A 8 -29.30 25.00 19.44
N VAL A 9 -29.96 24.12 18.69
CA VAL A 9 -31.06 24.49 17.80
C VAL A 9 -32.38 24.10 18.47
N ARG A 10 -33.28 25.08 18.64
CA ARG A 10 -34.66 24.82 19.07
C ARG A 10 -35.53 24.57 17.84
N MET A 11 -36.31 23.50 17.87
CA MET A 11 -37.18 23.11 16.77
C MET A 11 -38.50 22.53 17.29
N THR A 12 -39.54 22.56 16.45
CA THR A 12 -40.84 21.95 16.74
C THR A 12 -40.74 20.41 16.72
N LYS A 13 -41.72 19.73 17.31
CA LYS A 13 -41.76 18.25 17.32
C LYS A 13 -41.77 17.67 15.90
N ASP A 14 -42.52 18.28 14.98
CA ASP A 14 -42.62 17.82 13.59
C ASP A 14 -41.31 18.02 12.82
N ALA A 15 -40.64 19.16 13.04
CA ALA A 15 -39.34 19.44 12.44
C ALA A 15 -38.28 18.46 12.94
N LYS A 16 -38.30 18.11 14.24
CA LYS A 16 -37.42 17.09 14.81
C LYS A 16 -37.66 15.72 14.18
N ALA A 17 -38.92 15.29 14.08
CA ALA A 17 -39.26 14.00 13.46
C ALA A 17 -38.84 13.94 11.98
N SER A 18 -38.99 15.04 11.24
CA SER A 18 -38.52 15.15 9.85
C SER A 18 -37.00 15.06 9.74
N LEU A 19 -36.27 15.73 10.65
CA LEU A 19 -34.81 15.65 10.73
C LEU A 19 -34.34 14.23 11.04
N ASP A 20 -34.92 13.59 12.06
CA ASP A 20 -34.57 12.23 12.47
C ASP A 20 -34.80 11.23 11.32
N LYS A 21 -35.89 11.39 10.55
CA LYS A 21 -36.18 10.57 9.36
C LYS A 21 -35.13 10.78 8.26
N LYS A 22 -34.76 12.03 7.96
CA LYS A 22 -33.75 12.35 6.94
C LYS A 22 -32.36 11.84 7.32
N ALA A 23 -31.98 11.98 8.58
CA ALA A 23 -30.72 11.47 9.11
C ALA A 23 -30.67 9.93 9.07
N SER A 24 -31.78 9.27 9.43
CA SER A 24 -31.93 7.81 9.37
C SER A 24 -31.79 7.27 7.95
N ASN A 25 -32.36 7.95 6.94
CA ASN A 25 -32.21 7.55 5.53
C ASN A 25 -30.74 7.54 5.07
N LEU A 26 -29.90 8.37 5.68
CA LEU A 26 -28.47 8.46 5.39
C LEU A 26 -27.59 7.70 6.41
N LYS A 27 -28.21 6.98 7.36
CA LYS A 27 -27.54 6.24 8.44
C LYS A 27 -26.57 7.10 9.28
N VAL A 28 -26.88 8.39 9.44
CA VAL A 28 -26.10 9.31 10.27
C VAL A 28 -26.93 9.83 11.43
N ASN A 29 -26.28 10.41 12.43
CA ASN A 29 -27.00 11.05 13.53
C ASN A 29 -27.61 12.40 13.08
N PRO A 30 -28.67 12.89 13.73
CA PRO A 30 -29.31 14.16 13.39
C PRO A 30 -28.37 15.37 13.41
N SER A 31 -27.41 15.41 14.35
CA SER A 31 -26.46 16.52 14.45
C SER A 31 -25.47 16.57 13.28
N GLU A 32 -25.07 15.42 12.78
CA GLU A 32 -24.16 15.24 11.64
C GLU A 32 -24.88 15.57 10.34
N PHE A 33 -26.15 15.17 10.21
CA PHE A 33 -27.00 15.61 9.12
C PHE A 33 -27.13 17.14 9.05
N VAL A 34 -27.34 17.81 10.20
CA VAL A 34 -27.40 19.28 10.25
C VAL A 34 -26.07 19.89 9.81
N ARG A 35 -24.93 19.34 10.23
CA ARG A 35 -23.60 19.80 9.80
C ARG A 35 -23.43 19.70 8.28
N PHE A 36 -23.82 18.58 7.67
CA PHE A 36 -23.76 18.45 6.21
C PHE A 36 -24.59 19.52 5.51
N ALA A 37 -25.81 19.77 6.01
CA ALA A 37 -26.68 20.80 5.44
C ALA A 37 -26.13 22.23 5.65
N THR A 38 -25.48 22.54 6.78
CA THR A 38 -24.92 23.87 7.04
C THR A 38 -23.64 24.14 6.26
N ASP A 39 -22.81 23.12 6.07
CA ASP A 39 -21.49 23.25 5.45
C ASP A 39 -21.54 23.06 3.92
N ASN A 40 -22.75 23.00 3.32
CA ASN A 40 -22.98 22.63 1.90
C ASN A 40 -22.28 21.32 1.51
N TYR A 41 -22.16 20.40 2.46
CA TYR A 41 -21.56 19.10 2.24
C TYR A 41 -22.63 18.18 1.67
N ASP A 42 -22.52 17.79 0.40
CA ASP A 42 -23.47 16.86 -0.21
C ASP A 42 -23.21 15.44 0.33
N PRO A 43 -24.13 14.85 1.13
CA PRO A 43 -23.96 13.50 1.66
C PRO A 43 -23.98 12.43 0.56
N GLN A 44 -24.48 12.73 -0.65
CA GLN A 44 -24.38 11.81 -1.79
C GLN A 44 -22.97 11.77 -2.39
N THR A 45 -22.12 12.73 -2.03
CA THR A 45 -20.68 12.77 -2.36
C THR A 45 -19.81 12.32 -1.18
N LEU A 46 -20.36 11.52 -0.27
CA LEU A 46 -19.55 10.78 0.71
C LEU A 46 -18.36 10.17 -0.03
N PRO A 47 -17.13 10.36 0.48
CA PRO A 47 -15.92 9.96 -0.23
C PRO A 47 -16.10 8.50 -0.60
N VAL A 48 -15.96 8.22 -1.91
CA VAL A 48 -15.85 6.90 -2.52
C VAL A 48 -15.30 5.97 -1.47
N GLN A 49 -16.07 4.95 -1.05
CA GLN A 49 -15.61 3.96 -0.07
C GLN A 49 -14.15 3.68 -0.38
N GLN A 50 -13.24 4.12 0.49
CA GLN A 50 -11.83 3.93 0.21
C GLN A 50 -11.67 2.43 0.01
N PRO A 51 -11.13 1.98 -1.14
CA PRO A 51 -11.02 0.58 -1.42
C PRO A 51 -10.35 -0.06 -0.21
N LYS A 52 -11.01 -1.08 0.34
CA LYS A 52 -10.52 -1.76 1.54
C LYS A 52 -9.10 -2.21 1.23
N VAL A 53 -8.13 -1.61 1.91
CA VAL A 53 -6.73 -1.95 1.71
C VAL A 53 -6.55 -3.36 2.23
N ASP A 54 -6.07 -4.25 1.36
CA ASP A 54 -5.57 -5.54 1.80
C ASP A 54 -4.21 -5.31 2.47
N TRP A 55 -4.23 -5.28 3.80
CA TRP A 55 -3.06 -5.03 4.60
C TRP A 55 -2.01 -6.13 4.43
N ASP A 56 -2.40 -7.37 4.16
CA ASP A 56 -1.43 -8.47 4.02
C ASP A 56 -0.62 -8.29 2.73
N THR A 57 -1.29 -8.04 1.60
CA THR A 57 -0.62 -7.68 0.34
C THR A 57 0.21 -6.41 0.49
N TYR A 58 -0.29 -5.40 1.21
CA TYR A 58 0.44 -4.15 1.43
C TYR A 58 1.75 -4.35 2.19
N HIS A 59 1.76 -5.19 3.23
CA HIS A 59 2.97 -5.51 3.98
C HIS A 59 3.99 -6.27 3.12
N LEU A 60 3.56 -7.28 2.37
CA LEU A 60 4.45 -8.01 1.45
C LEU A 60 5.07 -7.11 0.38
N LEU A 61 4.30 -6.18 -0.18
CA LEU A 61 4.84 -5.16 -1.11
C LEU A 61 5.86 -4.25 -0.43
N GLY A 62 5.66 -3.92 0.85
CA GLY A 62 6.61 -3.17 1.67
C GLY A 62 7.93 -3.92 1.87
N GLU A 63 7.87 -5.21 2.21
CA GLU A 63 9.03 -6.08 2.36
C GLU A 63 9.77 -6.27 1.03
N LEU A 64 9.04 -6.48 -0.07
CA LEU A 64 9.64 -6.58 -1.40
C LEU A 64 10.37 -5.30 -1.78
N LYS A 65 9.75 -4.13 -1.56
CA LYS A 65 10.40 -2.84 -1.77
C LYS A 65 11.68 -2.70 -0.95
N PHE A 66 11.65 -3.15 0.31
CA PHE A 66 12.83 -3.10 1.18
C PHE A 66 13.97 -3.95 0.62
N GLU A 67 13.72 -5.20 0.23
CA GLU A 67 14.76 -6.07 -0.33
C GLU A 67 15.29 -5.56 -1.68
N LEU A 68 14.42 -5.05 -2.57
CA LEU A 68 14.86 -4.44 -3.84
C LEU A 68 15.78 -3.24 -3.62
N ASN A 69 15.49 -2.39 -2.62
CA ASN A 69 16.37 -1.27 -2.28
C ASN A 69 17.73 -1.74 -1.78
N LYS A 70 17.77 -2.83 -1.00
CA LYS A 70 19.03 -3.41 -0.50
C LYS A 70 19.84 -4.02 -1.64
N ILE A 71 19.21 -4.78 -2.54
CA ILE A 71 19.83 -5.29 -3.77
C ILE A 71 20.45 -4.14 -4.58
N GLY A 72 19.71 -3.06 -4.81
CA GLY A 72 20.22 -1.89 -5.54
C GLY A 72 21.40 -1.22 -4.82
N THR A 73 21.38 -1.16 -3.49
CA THR A 73 22.49 -0.63 -2.70
C THR A 73 23.75 -1.49 -2.85
N ASN A 74 23.63 -2.81 -2.75
CA ASN A 74 24.75 -3.73 -2.93
C ASN A 74 25.32 -3.63 -4.34
N ILE A 75 24.47 -3.58 -5.38
CA ILE A 75 24.92 -3.41 -6.78
C ILE A 75 25.69 -2.10 -6.97
N ASN A 76 25.20 -1.00 -6.41
CA ASN A 76 25.88 0.29 -6.49
C ASN A 76 27.24 0.28 -5.79
N GLN A 77 27.34 -0.41 -4.65
CA GLN A 77 28.60 -0.57 -3.93
C GLN A 77 29.63 -1.36 -4.76
N LEU A 78 29.23 -2.53 -5.28
CA LEU A 78 30.08 -3.35 -6.15
C LEU A 78 30.53 -2.56 -7.39
N ALA A 79 29.64 -1.78 -8.01
CA ALA A 79 29.97 -0.94 -9.16
C ALA A 79 30.96 0.19 -8.80
N HIS A 80 30.80 0.79 -7.62
CA HIS A 80 31.72 1.81 -7.12
C HIS A 80 33.12 1.23 -6.88
N ASP A 81 33.21 0.07 -6.22
CA ASP A 81 34.48 -0.57 -5.87
C ASP A 81 35.21 -1.11 -7.11
N ALA A 82 34.47 -1.61 -8.10
CA ALA A 82 35.01 -1.99 -9.40
C ALA A 82 35.61 -0.78 -10.14
N ASN A 83 34.91 0.36 -10.16
CA ASN A 83 35.39 1.59 -10.79
C ASN A 83 36.62 2.15 -10.06
N LEU A 84 36.64 2.09 -8.72
CA LEU A 84 37.78 2.53 -7.93
C LEU A 84 39.01 1.66 -8.17
N SER A 85 38.84 0.34 -8.23
CA SER A 85 39.92 -0.62 -8.54
C SER A 85 40.53 -0.34 -9.92
N LEU A 86 39.66 -0.09 -10.91
CA LEU A 86 40.09 0.29 -12.27
C LEU A 86 40.85 1.61 -12.28
N LEU A 87 40.40 2.62 -11.53
CA LEU A 87 41.08 3.92 -11.39
C LEU A 87 42.46 3.78 -10.74
N MET A 88 42.57 2.91 -9.73
CA MET A 88 43.82 2.67 -9.01
C MET A 88 44.77 1.67 -9.70
N GLY A 89 44.39 1.15 -10.88
CA GLY A 89 45.19 0.16 -11.63
C GLY A 89 45.43 -1.14 -10.84
N SER A 90 44.59 -1.41 -9.85
CA SER A 90 44.72 -2.55 -8.94
C SER A 90 43.67 -3.60 -9.29
N PRO A 91 44.01 -4.90 -9.23
CA PRO A 91 43.02 -5.95 -9.50
C PRO A 91 41.90 -5.87 -8.46
N MET A 92 40.65 -5.89 -8.95
CA MET A 92 39.46 -5.91 -8.10
C MET A 92 39.54 -7.13 -7.16
N GLN A 93 39.40 -6.89 -5.86
CA GLN A 93 39.38 -7.98 -4.89
C GLN A 93 38.02 -8.70 -4.95
N PRO A 94 37.97 -10.03 -4.89
CA PRO A 94 36.71 -10.76 -4.85
C PRO A 94 35.97 -10.50 -3.53
N GLN A 95 34.90 -9.70 -3.59
CA GLN A 95 33.99 -9.43 -2.46
C GLN A 95 32.97 -10.57 -2.30
N LEU A 96 33.47 -11.76 -1.92
CA LEU A 96 32.68 -12.98 -1.86
C LEU A 96 31.49 -12.88 -0.88
N ASP A 97 31.69 -12.19 0.24
CA ASP A 97 30.65 -11.98 1.26
C ASP A 97 29.53 -11.06 0.74
N GLU A 98 29.88 -10.01 0.00
CA GLU A 98 28.91 -9.06 -0.58
C GLU A 98 28.11 -9.71 -1.72
N LEU A 99 28.75 -10.55 -2.53
CA LEU A 99 28.09 -11.37 -3.55
C LEU A 99 27.15 -12.40 -2.93
N THR A 100 27.53 -12.99 -1.80
CA THR A 100 26.70 -13.94 -1.06
C THR A 100 25.48 -13.24 -0.44
N ASP A 101 25.65 -12.07 0.19
CA ASP A 101 24.53 -11.27 0.71
C ASP A 101 23.59 -10.84 -0.43
N LEU A 102 24.13 -10.37 -1.56
CA LEU A 102 23.34 -10.02 -2.74
C LEU A 102 22.53 -11.22 -3.26
N SER A 103 23.14 -12.40 -3.37
CA SER A 103 22.48 -13.62 -3.83
C SER A 103 21.35 -14.04 -2.88
N ASN A 104 21.59 -14.02 -1.57
CA ASN A 104 20.56 -14.34 -0.57
C ASN A 104 19.37 -13.38 -0.65
N ARG A 105 19.62 -12.08 -0.84
CA ARG A 105 18.57 -11.08 -1.00
C ARG A 105 17.75 -11.25 -2.27
N ILE A 106 18.40 -11.60 -3.38
CA ILE A 106 17.70 -11.92 -4.63
C ILE A 106 16.77 -13.12 -4.42
N ASN A 107 17.24 -14.18 -3.77
CA ASN A 107 16.40 -15.34 -3.45
C ASN A 107 15.21 -14.98 -2.55
N GLN A 108 15.42 -14.13 -1.55
CA GLN A 108 14.36 -13.63 -0.69
C GLN A 108 13.34 -12.78 -1.45
N ALA A 109 13.80 -11.86 -2.33
CA ALA A 109 12.94 -11.06 -3.18
C ALA A 109 12.10 -11.91 -4.14
N ILE A 110 12.69 -12.97 -4.73
CA ILE A 110 11.97 -13.94 -5.55
C ILE A 110 10.84 -14.60 -4.74
N GLY A 111 11.12 -15.05 -3.52
CA GLY A 111 10.11 -15.62 -2.62
C GLY A 111 8.95 -14.65 -2.32
N LEU A 112 9.26 -13.39 -2.03
CA LEU A 112 8.26 -12.34 -1.79
C LEU A 112 7.42 -12.06 -3.04
N ILE A 113 8.01 -12.03 -4.24
CA ILE A 113 7.30 -11.87 -5.51
C ILE A 113 6.29 -13.00 -5.72
N PHE A 114 6.68 -14.25 -5.46
CA PHE A 114 5.77 -15.39 -5.53
C PHE A 114 4.61 -15.26 -4.53
N GLY A 115 4.89 -14.83 -3.29
CA GLY A 115 3.87 -14.58 -2.27
C GLY A 115 2.84 -13.52 -2.70
N VAL A 116 3.32 -12.35 -3.15
CA VAL A 116 2.46 -11.27 -3.67
C VAL A 116 1.63 -11.75 -4.86
N ARG A 117 2.25 -12.47 -5.80
CA ARG A 117 1.55 -13.00 -6.97
C ARG A 117 0.43 -13.97 -6.58
N SER A 118 0.68 -14.85 -5.61
CA SER A 118 -0.33 -15.79 -5.10
C SER A 118 -1.53 -15.06 -4.50
N GLN A 119 -1.30 -14.03 -3.67
CA GLN A 119 -2.38 -13.25 -3.06
C GLN A 119 -3.19 -12.46 -4.10
N ILE A 120 -2.53 -11.86 -5.08
CA ILE A 120 -3.23 -11.15 -6.18
C ILE A 120 -4.13 -12.11 -6.97
N ILE A 121 -3.65 -13.32 -7.27
CA ILE A 121 -4.40 -14.35 -8.00
C ILE A 121 -5.65 -14.78 -7.20
N GLU A 122 -5.49 -15.02 -5.90
CA GLU A 122 -6.57 -15.39 -4.99
C GLU A 122 -7.65 -14.29 -4.91
N ILE A 123 -7.23 -13.04 -4.71
CA ILE A 123 -8.12 -11.87 -4.61
C ILE A 123 -8.85 -11.60 -5.93
N ALA A 124 -8.16 -11.77 -7.07
CA ALA A 124 -8.73 -11.53 -8.39
C ALA A 124 -9.63 -12.69 -8.89
N GLY A 125 -9.71 -13.81 -8.16
CA GLY A 125 -10.44 -15.00 -8.58
C GLY A 125 -9.91 -15.62 -9.87
N LEU A 126 -8.64 -15.36 -10.20
CA LEU A 126 -8.00 -15.87 -11.41
C LEU A 126 -7.50 -17.30 -11.13
N THR A 127 -7.91 -18.28 -11.93
CA THR A 127 -7.28 -19.61 -11.88
C THR A 127 -5.90 -19.53 -12.50
N TYR A 128 -4.85 -19.72 -11.68
CA TYR A 128 -3.48 -19.86 -12.13
C TYR A 128 -3.36 -21.08 -13.07
N LYS A 129 -3.19 -20.83 -14.38
CA LYS A 129 -2.53 -21.81 -15.23
C LYS A 129 -1.04 -21.61 -15.03
N ALA A 130 -0.42 -22.52 -14.30
CA ALA A 130 1.02 -22.70 -14.38
C ALA A 130 1.32 -23.07 -15.84
N GLU A 131 1.70 -22.09 -16.66
CA GLU A 131 2.48 -22.43 -17.84
C GLU A 131 3.75 -23.04 -17.30
N LYS A 132 3.93 -24.32 -17.62
CA LYS A 132 5.15 -25.06 -17.33
C LYS A 132 6.32 -24.21 -17.81
N GLU A 133 7.29 -24.01 -16.93
CA GLU A 133 8.68 -23.85 -17.32
C GLU A 133 9.06 -25.08 -18.15
N ASP A 134 8.78 -25.05 -19.45
CA ASP A 134 9.40 -25.93 -20.43
C ASP A 134 10.63 -25.17 -20.97
N ASP A 135 11.79 -25.74 -20.63
CA ASP A 135 13.05 -25.72 -21.36
C ASP A 135 13.80 -24.37 -21.54
N TRP A 136 14.61 -24.04 -20.53
CA TRP A 136 15.87 -23.31 -20.72
C TRP A 136 17.09 -24.25 -20.66
N GLU A 137 16.99 -25.43 -21.29
CA GLU A 137 18.17 -26.21 -21.68
C GLU A 137 18.21 -26.32 -23.22
N ASN A 138 19.00 -25.42 -23.82
CA ASN A 138 19.80 -25.65 -25.03
C ASN A 138 20.87 -24.58 -25.17
#